data_AF-A0A6I3FH51-F1
#
_entry.id   AF-A0A6I3FH51-F1
#
_cell.length_a   1.000
_cell.length_b   1.000
_cell.length_c   1.000
_cell.angle_alpha   90.00
_cell.angle_beta   90.00
_cell.angle_gamma   90.00
#
_symmetry.space_group_name_H-M   'P 1'
#
loop_
_entity.id
_entity.type
_entity.pdbx_description
1 polymer ?
#
loop_
_entity_poly.entity_id
_entity_poly.type
_entity_poly.pdbx_seq_one_letter_code
_entity_poly.pdbx_strand_id
1 'polypeptide(L)'
;MKAAVCREFGKPLVIEEVTLAKPQAGELRVKIAATAICHSDISYADGAWGGTLPAIFGHESVGVVEEVGSGVTSVKVGDQVVVTLIRSCGHCRGCSRGMPVTCET
;
A
#
# COMPACT_ATOMS: atom_id res chain seq x y z
N MET A 1 1.51 8.63 14.18
CA MET A 1 1.67 9.29 12.87
C MET A 1 0.30 9.61 12.32
N LYS A 2 0.14 10.67 11.54
CA LYS A 2 -1.17 11.02 10.97
C LYS A 2 -1.53 10.14 9.78
N ALA A 3 -2.81 9.77 9.67
CA ALA A 3 -3.39 9.11 8.51
C ALA A 3 -4.81 9.64 8.24
N ALA A 4 -5.26 9.56 6.98
CA ALA A 4 -6.64 9.80 6.60
C ALA A 4 -7.42 8.48 6.69
N VAL A 5 -8.37 8.40 7.62
CA VAL A 5 -9.09 7.17 7.97
C VAL A 5 -10.53 7.26 7.49
N CYS A 6 -10.96 6.26 6.72
CA CYS A 6 -12.37 6.00 6.42
C CYS A 6 -12.99 5.22 7.58
N ARG A 7 -13.86 5.88 8.35
CA ARG A 7 -14.58 5.29 9.49
C ARG A 7 -15.93 4.71 9.08
N GLU A 8 -16.59 5.34 8.12
CA GLU A 8 -17.90 4.99 7.58
C GLU A 8 -17.90 5.30 6.07
N PHE A 9 -18.51 4.43 5.27
CA PHE A 9 -18.60 4.64 3.83
C PHE A 9 -19.38 5.91 3.49
N GLY A 10 -18.94 6.64 2.46
CA GLY A 10 -19.57 7.86 1.98
C GLY A 10 -19.48 9.06 2.94
N LYS A 11 -18.70 8.95 4.02
CA LYS A 11 -18.37 10.07 4.92
C LYS A 11 -16.98 10.63 4.61
N PRO A 12 -16.74 11.93 4.89
CA PRO A 12 -15.40 12.49 4.79
C PRO A 12 -14.37 11.70 5.61
N LEU A 13 -13.16 11.57 5.08
CA LEU A 13 -12.04 10.96 5.79
C LEU A 13 -11.68 11.79 7.03
N VAL A 14 -11.35 11.11 8.13
CA VAL A 14 -10.91 11.76 9.38
C VAL A 14 -9.40 11.68 9.48
N ILE A 15 -8.74 12.81 9.77
CA ILE A 15 -7.30 12.81 10.04
C ILE A 15 -7.07 12.44 11.50
N GLU A 16 -6.39 11.31 11.73
CA GLU A 16 -6.20 10.75 13.06
C GLU A 16 -4.75 10.31 13.28
N GLU A 17 -4.34 10.24 14.55
CA GLU A 17 -3.07 9.61 14.93
C GLU A 17 -3.22 8.08 14.96
N VAL A 18 -2.35 7.39 14.22
CA VAL A 18 -2.27 5.95 14.16
C VAL A 18 -0.88 5.45 14.55
N THR A 19 -0.83 4.21 15.04
CA THR A 19 0.41 3.50 15.36
C THR A 19 0.61 2.40 14.34
N LEU A 20 1.75 2.42 13.63
CA LEU A 20 2.15 1.32 12.75
C LEU A 20 3.03 0.32 13.51
N ALA A 21 2.69 -0.96 13.41
CA ALA A 21 3.57 -2.03 13.86
C ALA A 21 4.89 -2.03 13.08
N LYS A 22 5.95 -2.56 13.69
CA LYS A 22 7.24 -2.76 13.00
C LYS A 22 7.08 -3.79 11.87
N PRO A 23 7.81 -3.64 10.75
CA PRO A 23 7.75 -4.60 9.65
C PRO A 23 8.16 -6.00 10.11
N GLN A 24 7.38 -7.01 9.72
CA GLN A 24 7.67 -8.42 9.92
C GLN A 24 8.56 -8.99 8.80
N ALA A 25 8.82 -10.30 8.84
CA ALA A 25 9.59 -10.97 7.80
C ALA A 25 8.96 -10.74 6.40
N GLY A 26 9.76 -10.30 5.43
CA GLY A 26 9.31 -9.98 4.08
C GLY A 26 8.58 -8.64 3.91
N GLU A 27 8.37 -7.89 4.99
CA GLU A 27 7.73 -6.57 4.96
C GLU A 27 8.75 -5.43 5.04
N LEU A 28 8.32 -4.24 4.65
CA LEU A 28 9.11 -3.01 4.75
C LEU A 28 8.20 -1.84 5.14
N ARG A 29 8.80 -0.82 5.76
CA ARG A 29 8.14 0.44 6.08
C ARG A 29 8.64 1.52 5.14
N VAL A 30 7.71 2.23 4.51
CA VAL A 30 8.00 3.38 3.65
C VAL A 30 7.54 4.65 4.33
N LYS A 31 8.43 5.64 4.41
CA LYS A 31 8.06 7.02 4.69
C LYS A 31 7.52 7.66 3.42
N ILE A 32 6.21 7.80 3.35
CA ILE A 32 5.51 8.36 2.18
C ILE A 32 5.84 9.84 2.02
N ALA A 33 6.27 10.22 0.82
CA ALA A 33 6.56 11.61 0.43
C ALA A 33 5.36 12.24 -0.28
N ALA A 34 4.69 11.48 -1.14
CA ALA A 34 3.47 11.89 -1.83
C ALA A 34 2.59 10.67 -2.14
N THR A 35 1.28 10.90 -2.21
CA THR A 35 0.30 9.93 -2.70
C THR A 35 -0.69 10.65 -3.61
N ALA A 36 -1.02 10.05 -4.74
CA ALA A 36 -2.08 10.54 -5.61
C ALA A 36 -3.45 10.15 -5.06
N ILE A 37 -4.49 10.87 -5.51
CA ILE A 37 -5.88 10.53 -5.27
C ILE A 37 -6.42 9.94 -6.57
N CYS A 38 -6.68 8.65 -6.58
CA CYS A 38 -7.31 7.99 -7.71
C CYS A 38 -8.83 7.90 -7.51
N HIS A 39 -9.58 7.81 -8.60
CA HIS A 39 -11.03 7.64 -8.53
C HIS A 39 -11.44 6.32 -7.86
N SER A 40 -10.58 5.30 -7.91
CA SER A 40 -10.80 4.05 -7.19
C SER A 40 -10.68 4.21 -5.67
N ASP A 41 -9.80 5.08 -5.15
CA ASP A 41 -9.75 5.36 -3.71
C ASP A 41 -11.08 5.98 -3.24
N ILE A 42 -11.64 6.89 -4.03
CA ILE A 42 -12.95 7.52 -3.78
C ILE A 42 -14.05 6.46 -3.82
N SER A 43 -14.07 5.62 -4.86
CA SER A 43 -15.07 4.55 -5.01
C SER A 43 -15.05 3.55 -3.85
N TYR A 44 -13.87 3.20 -3.33
CA TYR A 44 -13.72 2.39 -2.12
C TYR A 44 -14.24 3.12 -0.87
N ALA A 45 -13.89 4.40 -0.69
CA ALA A 45 -14.36 5.20 0.44
C ALA A 45 -15.89 5.42 0.42
N ASP A 46 -16.51 5.42 -0.77
CA ASP A 46 -17.96 5.48 -0.95
C ASP A 46 -18.65 4.11 -0.79
N GLY A 47 -17.88 3.03 -0.65
CA GLY A 47 -18.39 1.67 -0.41
C GLY A 47 -18.84 0.94 -1.67
N ALA A 48 -18.48 1.40 -2.88
CA ALA A 48 -18.93 0.82 -4.15
C ALA A 48 -18.55 -0.67 -4.31
N TRP A 49 -17.44 -1.08 -3.69
CA TRP A 49 -16.93 -2.46 -3.72
C TRP A 49 -17.00 -3.16 -2.36
N GLY A 50 -17.69 -2.57 -1.39
CA GLY A 50 -17.69 -3.03 0.00
C GLY A 50 -16.29 -2.95 0.64
N GLY A 51 -16.02 -3.84 1.60
CA GLY A 51 -14.75 -3.92 2.32
C GLY A 51 -14.93 -3.82 3.84
N THR A 52 -13.81 -3.80 4.54
CA THR A 52 -13.77 -3.72 6.01
C THR A 52 -13.38 -2.32 6.43
N LEU A 53 -14.17 -1.71 7.33
CA LEU A 53 -13.84 -0.45 7.98
C LEU A 53 -13.48 -0.68 9.45
N PRO A 54 -12.62 0.17 10.07
CA PRO A 54 -11.98 1.34 9.46
C PRO A 54 -10.88 0.99 8.47
N ALA A 55 -10.67 1.83 7.46
CA ALA A 55 -9.67 1.64 6.40
C ALA A 55 -8.84 2.90 6.12
N ILE A 56 -7.61 2.71 5.64
CA ILE A 56 -6.75 3.75 5.08
C ILE A 56 -6.53 3.39 3.62
N PHE A 57 -6.98 4.26 2.71
CA PHE A 57 -6.84 4.08 1.26
C PHE A 57 -5.62 4.84 0.71
N GLY A 58 -5.40 4.77 -0.61
CA GLY A 58 -4.22 5.28 -1.29
C GLY A 58 -3.32 4.14 -1.77
N HIS A 59 -3.16 4.04 -3.09
CA HIS A 59 -2.40 2.96 -3.74
C HIS A 59 -1.44 3.44 -4.83
N GLU A 60 -1.26 4.75 -4.94
CA GLU A 60 -0.37 5.41 -5.89
C GLU A 60 0.55 6.36 -5.12
N SER A 61 1.61 5.80 -4.51
CA SER A 61 2.46 6.56 -3.61
C SER A 61 3.94 6.42 -3.94
N VAL A 62 4.72 7.43 -3.56
CA VAL A 62 6.17 7.40 -3.60
C VAL A 62 6.74 7.76 -2.24
N GLY A 63 7.89 7.20 -1.90
CA GLY A 63 8.53 7.46 -0.62
C GLY A 63 9.92 6.87 -0.52
N VAL A 64 10.43 6.84 0.70
CA VAL A 64 11.75 6.30 1.02
C VAL A 64 11.60 5.16 2.02
N VAL A 65 12.33 4.07 1.80
CA VAL A 65 12.36 2.93 2.74
C VAL A 65 12.97 3.39 4.07
N GLU A 66 12.21 3.28 5.15
CA GLU A 66 12.59 3.69 6.50
C GLU A 66 13.08 2.50 7.33
N GLU A 67 12.41 1.34 7.21
CA GLU A 67 12.77 0.10 7.90
C GLU A 67 12.52 -1.10 6.98
N VAL A 68 13.30 -2.17 7.14
CA VAL A 68 13.10 -3.46 6.45
C VAL A 68 13.01 -4.58 7.48
N GLY A 69 12.08 -5.51 7.25
CA GLY A 69 11.97 -6.73 8.03
C GLY A 69 12.97 -7.79 7.61
N SER A 70 13.02 -8.90 8.35
CA SER A 70 13.93 -10.00 8.04
C SER A 70 13.65 -10.62 6.67
N GLY A 71 14.71 -11.00 5.95
CA GLY A 71 14.61 -11.67 4.65
C GLY A 71 14.31 -10.76 3.45
N VAL A 72 14.10 -9.46 3.65
CA VAL A 72 14.01 -8.51 2.52
C VAL A 72 15.41 -8.28 1.94
N THR A 73 15.59 -8.62 0.66
CA THR A 73 16.88 -8.52 -0.04
C THR A 73 16.85 -7.65 -1.29
N SER A 74 15.66 -7.33 -1.80
CA SER A 74 15.47 -6.58 -3.05
C SER A 74 15.59 -5.06 -2.89
N VAL A 75 15.47 -4.55 -1.67
CA VAL A 75 15.57 -3.11 -1.34
C VAL A 75 16.25 -2.92 0.02
N LYS A 76 16.78 -1.72 0.27
CA LYS A 76 17.40 -1.33 1.56
C LYS A 76 16.88 0.01 2.07
N VAL A 77 17.09 0.27 3.36
CA VAL A 77 16.80 1.57 3.99
C VAL A 77 17.49 2.68 3.20
N GLY A 78 16.74 3.76 2.92
CA GLY A 78 17.18 4.90 2.12
C GLY A 78 16.84 4.82 0.62
N ASP A 79 16.43 3.66 0.11
CA ASP A 79 16.00 3.55 -1.30
C ASP A 79 14.68 4.31 -1.54
N GLN A 80 14.59 4.97 -2.69
CA GLN A 80 13.34 5.55 -3.18
C GLN A 80 12.49 4.47 -3.83
N VAL A 81 11.22 4.41 -3.47
CA VAL A 81 10.30 3.36 -3.92
C VAL A 81 8.96 3.93 -4.38
N VAL A 82 8.35 3.24 -5.34
CA VAL A 82 6.95 3.41 -5.75
C VAL A 82 6.14 2.32 -5.06
N VAL A 83 5.01 2.69 -4.46
CA VAL A 83 4.02 1.77 -3.87
C VAL A 83 2.87 1.63 -4.87
N THR A 84 2.53 0.39 -5.22
CA THR A 84 1.45 0.05 -6.16
C THR A 84 0.64 -1.14 -5.63
N LEU A 85 -0.64 -1.20 -6.01
CA LEU A 85 -1.50 -2.36 -5.75
C LEU A 85 -1.09 -3.62 -6.56
N ILE A 86 -0.28 -3.45 -7.61
CA ILE A 86 0.11 -4.56 -8.49
C ILE A 86 1.16 -5.41 -7.78
N ARG A 87 0.81 -6.66 -7.49
CA ARG A 87 1.75 -7.67 -7.00
C ARG A 87 2.50 -8.31 -8.16
N SER A 88 3.77 -8.64 -7.94
CA SER A 88 4.60 -9.33 -8.93
C SER A 88 5.66 -10.16 -8.21
N CYS A 89 5.41 -11.46 -8.02
CA CYS A 89 6.36 -12.36 -7.35
C CYS A 89 7.58 -12.72 -8.20
N GLY A 90 7.54 -12.45 -9.51
CA GLY A 90 8.64 -12.71 -10.44
C GLY A 90 8.77 -14.16 -10.90
N HIS A 91 8.03 -15.12 -10.32
CA HIS A 91 8.21 -16.55 -10.61
C HIS A 91 6.93 -17.33 -11.02
N CYS A 92 5.72 -16.80 -10.80
CA CYS A 92 4.48 -17.48 -11.21
C CYS A 92 4.31 -17.49 -12.74
N ARG A 93 3.29 -18.19 -13.26
CA ARG A 93 3.02 -18.29 -14.71
C ARG A 93 2.77 -16.92 -15.35
N GLY A 94 2.06 -16.02 -14.66
CA GLY A 94 1.86 -14.65 -15.11
C GLY A 94 3.19 -13.89 -15.23
N CYS A 95 3.97 -13.87 -14.14
CA CYS A 95 5.24 -13.14 -14.07
C CYS A 95 6.28 -13.67 -15.07
N SER A 96 6.46 -14.99 -15.17
CA SER A 96 7.41 -15.62 -16.09
C SER A 96 7.10 -15.38 -17.58
N ARG A 97 5.86 -15.01 -17.90
CA ARG A 97 5.42 -14.61 -19.25
C ARG A 97 5.48 -13.10 -19.48
N GLY A 98 6.03 -12.32 -18.55
CA GLY A 98 6.07 -10.86 -18.62
C GLY A 98 4.69 -10.20 -18.41
N MET A 99 3.77 -10.89 -17.74
CA MET A 99 2.42 -10.39 -17.43
C MET A 99 2.24 -10.26 -15.90
N PRO A 100 2.94 -9.33 -15.24
CA PRO A 100 2.91 -9.21 -13.78
C PRO A 100 1.52 -8.84 -13.23
N VAL A 101 0.67 -8.18 -14.03
CA VAL A 101 -0.70 -7.83 -13.63
C VAL A 101 -1.62 -9.04 -13.41
N THR A 102 -1.21 -10.24 -13.87
CA THR A 102 -1.91 -11.50 -13.62
C THR A 102 -1.12 -12.38 -12.64
N CYS A 103 -0.44 -11.77 -11.67
CA CYS A 103 0.30 -12.52 -10.66
C CYS A 103 -0.65 -13.36 -9.80
N GLU A 104 -0.21 -14.58 -9.47
CA GLU A 104 -1.01 -15.57 -8.73
C GLU A 104 -0.74 -15.56 -7.22
N THR A 105 0.25 -14.77 -6.78
CA THR A 105 0.80 -14.72 -5.42
C THR A 105 1.17 -13.31 -5.01
#